data_AF-A0A9N7QQ43-F1
#
_entry.id   AF-A0A9N7QQ43-F1
#
_cell.length_a   1.000
_cell.length_b   1.000
_cell.length_c   1.000
_cell.angle_alpha   90.00
_cell.angle_beta   90.00
_cell.angle_gamma   90.00
#
_symmetry.space_group_name_H-M   'P 1'
#
loop_
_entity.id
_entity.type
_entity.pdbx_description
1 polymer ?
#
loop_
_entity_poly.entity_id
_entity_poly.type
_entity_poly.pdbx_seq_one_letter_code
_entity_poly.pdbx_strand_id
1 'polypeptide(L)'
;MWWAITTVTTVGYGDLYPITVTGRVIAVLLMIGGISLIGVVTASLALWIVQRVAETDSANRAATAAQIDELRTEVRRLAALLREQHSDRVN
;
A
#
# COMPACT_ATOMS: atom_id res chain seq x y z
N MET A 1 -10.55 -7.99 35.97
CA MET A 1 -9.54 -8.03 34.88
C MET A 1 -10.05 -8.80 33.66
N TRP A 2 -10.52 -10.05 33.80
CA TRP A 2 -11.03 -10.87 32.67
C TRP A 2 -12.03 -10.17 31.74
N TRP A 3 -13.14 -9.66 32.29
CA TRP A 3 -14.17 -8.98 31.52
C TRP A 3 -13.66 -7.81 30.65
N ALA A 4 -12.74 -7.01 31.18
CA ALA A 4 -12.19 -5.88 30.44
C ALA A 4 -11.37 -6.35 29.25
N ILE A 5 -10.59 -7.42 29.42
CA ILE A 5 -9.77 -8.01 28.35
C ILE A 5 -10.68 -8.56 27.24
N THR A 6 -11.70 -9.35 27.58
CA THR A 6 -12.62 -9.96 26.59
C THR A 6 -13.47 -8.92 25.86
N THR A 7 -13.78 -7.80 26.51
CA THR A 7 -14.49 -6.67 25.89
C THR A 7 -13.58 -5.91 24.94
N VAL A 8 -12.35 -5.59 25.35
CA VAL A 8 -11.37 -4.86 24.52
C VAL A 8 -10.94 -5.67 23.30
N THR A 9 -10.80 -6.99 23.43
CA THR A 9 -10.48 -7.88 22.29
C THR A 9 -11.69 -8.22 21.43
N THR A 10 -12.86 -7.63 21.68
CA THR A 10 -14.12 -7.84 20.96
C THR A 10 -14.71 -9.27 21.04
N VAL A 11 -14.23 -10.09 21.98
CA VAL A 11 -14.73 -11.46 22.19
C VAL A 11 -16.10 -11.45 22.88
N GLY A 12 -16.24 -10.70 23.96
CA GLY A 12 -17.53 -10.41 24.61
C GLY A 12 -18.38 -11.62 25.00
N TYR A 13 -17.86 -12.54 25.83
CA TYR A 13 -18.61 -13.74 26.28
C TYR A 13 -19.94 -13.43 26.99
N GLY A 14 -20.07 -12.25 27.62
CA GLY A 14 -21.31 -11.83 28.28
C GLY A 14 -21.57 -12.47 29.66
N ASP A 15 -20.59 -13.20 30.19
CA ASP A 15 -20.60 -13.82 31.52
C ASP A 15 -20.58 -12.77 32.65
N LEU A 16 -19.91 -11.65 32.40
CA LEU A 16 -19.82 -10.50 33.29
C LEU A 16 -20.18 -9.24 32.51
N TYR A 17 -20.91 -8.31 33.13
CA TYR A 17 -21.20 -7.00 32.54
C TYR A 17 -21.57 -5.98 33.62
N PRO A 18 -21.27 -4.69 33.42
CA PRO A 18 -21.63 -3.66 34.37
C PRO A 18 -23.14 -3.40 34.38
N ILE A 19 -23.74 -3.49 35.57
CA ILE A 19 -25.15 -3.20 35.79
C ILE A 19 -25.42 -1.72 36.13
N THR A 20 -24.41 -1.00 36.61
CA THR A 20 -24.53 0.41 36.98
C THR A 20 -24.41 1.34 35.77
N VAL A 21 -25.07 2.49 35.80
CA VAL A 21 -25.04 3.49 34.72
C VAL A 21 -23.60 3.92 34.42
N THR A 22 -22.82 4.29 35.45
CA THR A 22 -21.41 4.68 35.30
C THR A 22 -20.56 3.54 34.72
N GLY A 23 -20.79 2.30 35.16
CA GLY A 23 -20.08 1.14 34.63
C GLY A 23 -20.38 0.89 33.15
N ARG A 24 -21.63 1.10 32.72
CA ARG A 24 -22.03 1.00 31.31
C ARG A 24 -21.36 2.06 30.43
N VAL A 25 -21.23 3.29 30.92
CA VAL A 25 -20.50 4.35 30.19
C VAL A 25 -19.03 3.95 29.98
N ILE A 26 -18.36 3.44 31.02
CA ILE A 26 -16.98 2.96 30.91
C ILE A 26 -16.89 1.77 29.92
N ALA A 27 -17.86 0.86 29.94
CA ALA A 27 -17.90 -0.27 28.99
C ALA A 27 -17.98 0.21 27.54
N VAL A 28 -18.82 1.20 27.24
CA VAL A 28 -18.94 1.78 25.90
C VAL A 28 -17.62 2.40 25.46
N LEU A 29 -16.95 3.16 26.33
CA LEU A 29 -15.63 3.74 26.03
C LEU A 29 -14.57 2.66 25.78
N LEU A 30 -14.59 1.56 26.55
CA LEU A 30 -13.69 0.42 26.34
C LEU A 30 -13.94 -0.25 24.98
N MET A 31 -15.20 -0.43 24.58
CA MET A 31 -15.57 -1.01 23.28
C MET A 31 -15.07 -0.13 22.12
N ILE A 32 -15.31 1.19 22.20
CA ILE A 32 -14.81 2.15 21.20
C ILE A 32 -13.28 2.11 21.15
N GLY A 33 -12.63 2.05 22.32
CA GLY A 33 -11.18 1.95 22.44
C GLY A 33 -10.61 0.71 21.76
N GLY A 34 -11.22 -0.46 21.97
CA GLY A 34 -10.81 -1.72 21.34
C GLY A 34 -10.88 -1.68 19.81
N ILE A 35 -11.99 -1.19 19.26
CA ILE A 35 -12.17 -1.06 17.81
C ILE A 35 -11.21 -0.02 17.23
N SER A 36 -11.02 1.10 17.93
CA SER A 36 -10.09 2.16 17.51
C SER A 36 -8.66 1.64 17.45
N LEU A 37 -8.23 0.84 18.44
CA LEU A 37 -6.89 0.25 18.46
C LEU A 37 -6.64 -0.64 17.23
N ILE A 38 -7.57 -1.56 16.96
CA ILE A 38 -7.46 -2.45 15.79
C ILE A 38 -7.49 -1.62 14.50
N GLY A 39 -8.39 -0.64 14.40
CA GLY A 39 -8.52 0.24 13.24
C GLY A 39 -7.24 1.02 12.94
N VAL A 40 -6.57 1.57 13.97
CA VAL A 40 -5.29 2.29 13.81
C VAL A 40 -4.19 1.36 13.33
N VAL A 41 -4.09 0.15 13.88
CA VAL A 41 -3.10 -0.84 13.46
C VAL A 41 -3.34 -1.25 11.99
N THR A 42 -4.57 -1.56 11.63
CA THR A 42 -4.96 -1.92 10.25
C THR A 42 -4.69 -0.77 9.29
N ALA A 43 -5.06 0.46 9.64
CA ALA A 43 -4.82 1.63 8.80
C ALA A 43 -3.33 1.90 8.59
N SER A 44 -2.51 1.75 9.64
CA SER A 44 -1.06 1.92 9.56
C SER A 44 -0.42 0.88 8.63
N LEU A 45 -0.85 -0.38 8.74
CA LEU A 45 -0.39 -1.45 7.86
C LEU A 45 -0.83 -1.21 6.41
N ALA A 46 -2.08 -0.81 6.19
CA ALA A 46 -2.60 -0.49 4.86
C ALA A 46 -1.81 0.66 4.22
N LEU A 47 -1.53 1.72 4.98
CA LEU A 47 -0.73 2.85 4.50
C LEU A 47 0.68 2.40 4.12
N TRP A 48 1.33 1.57 4.94
CA TRP A 48 2.65 1.02 4.63
C TRP A 48 2.65 0.22 3.32
N ILE A 49 1.64 -0.64 3.10
CA ILE A 49 1.49 -1.41 1.85
C ILE A 49 1.30 -0.47 0.66
N VAL A 50 0.39 0.51 0.77
CA VAL A 50 0.09 1.45 -0.31
C VAL A 50 1.32 2.26 -0.70
N GLN A 51 2.07 2.75 0.29
CA GLN A 51 3.34 3.47 0.05
C GLN A 51 4.34 2.57 -0.66
N ARG A 52 4.50 1.32 -0.21
CA ARG A 52 5.44 0.37 -0.80
C ARG A 52 5.09 0.00 -2.25
N VAL A 53 3.81 -0.16 -2.55
CA VAL A 53 3.31 -0.41 -3.90
C VAL A 53 3.52 0.82 -4.79
N ALA A 54 3.25 2.02 -4.27
CA ALA A 54 3.46 3.26 -5.02
C ALA A 54 4.94 3.49 -5.38
N GLU A 55 5.87 3.21 -4.46
CA GLU A 55 7.32 3.24 -4.74
C GLU A 55 7.68 2.28 -5.88
N THR A 56 7.23 1.03 -5.80
CA THR A 56 7.54 -0.01 -6.79
C THR A 56 6.97 0.35 -8.18
N ASP A 57 5.75 0.85 -8.23
CA ASP A 57 5.10 1.26 -9.48
C ASP A 57 5.82 2.47 -10.10
N SER A 58 6.22 3.46 -9.29
CA SER A 58 7.00 4.60 -9.76
C SER A 58 8.36 4.19 -10.35
N ALA A 59 9.05 3.25 -9.70
CA ALA A 59 10.33 2.71 -10.16
C ALA A 59 10.17 1.92 -11.47
N ASN A 60 9.13 1.09 -11.57
CA ASN A 60 8.83 0.34 -12.80
C ASN A 60 8.51 1.28 -13.96
N ARG A 61 7.68 2.31 -13.75
CA ARG A 61 7.36 3.29 -14.79
C ARG A 61 8.60 4.06 -15.25
N ALA A 62 9.48 4.44 -14.34
CA ALA A 62 10.74 5.09 -14.68
C ALA A 62 11.66 4.16 -15.50
N ALA A 63 11.76 2.88 -15.12
CA ALA A 63 12.51 1.87 -15.87
C ALA A 63 11.92 1.64 -17.28
N THR A 64 10.60 1.53 -17.40
CA THR A 64 9.92 1.40 -18.69
C THR A 64 10.17 2.62 -19.59
N ALA A 65 10.11 3.83 -19.04
CA ALA A 65 10.40 5.05 -19.79
C ALA A 65 11.85 5.07 -20.31
N ALA A 66 12.82 4.70 -19.46
CA ALA A 66 14.22 4.60 -19.86
C ALA A 66 14.44 3.57 -20.96
N GLN A 67 13.82 2.38 -20.86
CA GLN A 67 13.90 1.34 -21.90
C GLN A 67 13.31 1.80 -23.24
N ILE A 68 12.21 2.57 -23.22
CA ILE A 68 11.62 3.14 -24.43
C ILE A 68 12.59 4.12 -25.10
N ASP A 69 13.25 4.99 -24.32
CA ASP A 69 14.18 5.97 -24.87
C ASP A 69 15.47 5.33 -25.41
N GLU A 70 15.96 4.28 -24.75
CA GLU A 70 17.06 3.45 -25.25
C GLU A 70 16.70 2.82 -26.60
N LEU A 71 15.54 2.15 -26.68
CA LEU A 71 15.09 1.51 -27.91
C LEU A 71 14.91 2.52 -29.05
N ARG A 72 14.34 3.71 -28.76
CA ARG A 72 14.22 4.80 -29.74
C ARG A 72 15.56 5.30 -30.24
N THR A 73 16.59 5.27 -29.39
CA THR A 73 17.94 5.67 -29.76
C THR A 73 18.57 4.64 -30.69
N GLU A 74 18.42 3.35 -30.38
CA GLU A 74 18.93 2.28 -31.23
C GLU A 74 18.21 2.22 -32.59
N VAL A 75 16.89 2.41 -32.62
CA VAL A 75 16.14 2.53 -33.88
C VAL A 75 16.68 3.68 -34.74
N ARG A 76 16.97 4.85 -34.13
CA ARG A 76 17.55 5.99 -34.84
C ARG A 76 18.95 5.69 -35.37
N ARG A 77 19.78 5.00 -34.58
CA ARG A 77 21.13 4.58 -34.96
C ARG A 77 21.10 3.63 -36.16
N LEU A 78 20.29 2.58 -36.09
CA LEU A 78 20.15 1.61 -37.18
C LEU A 78 19.62 2.28 -38.46
N ALA A 79 18.66 3.20 -38.33
CA ALA A 79 18.16 3.98 -39.46
C ALA A 79 19.24 4.86 -40.11
N ALA A 80 20.18 5.41 -39.33
CA ALA A 80 21.31 6.18 -39.87
C ALA A 80 22.30 5.29 -40.63
N LEU A 81 22.68 4.14 -40.05
CA LEU A 81 23.59 3.18 -40.69
C LEU A 81 23.05 2.65 -42.03
N LEU A 82 21.74 2.38 -42.10
CA LEU A 82 21.10 1.96 -43.35
C LEU A 82 21.16 3.04 -44.43
N ARG A 83 21.04 4.33 -44.07
CA ARG A 83 21.14 5.44 -45.04
C ARG A 83 22.56 5.57 -45.59
N GLU A 84 23.57 5.46 -44.73
CA GLU A 84 24.97 5.50 -45.14
C GLU A 84 25.29 4.35 -46.12
N GLN A 85 24.90 3.13 -45.78
CA GLN A 85 25.11 1.96 -46.64
C GLN A 85 24.38 2.08 -47.99
N HIS A 86 23.21 2.73 -48.03
CA HIS A 86 22.49 2.95 -49.29
C HIS A 86 23.18 4.01 -50.17
N SER A 87 23.80 5.03 -49.57
CA SER A 87 24.58 6.03 -50.29
C SER A 87 25.83 5.43 -50.95
N ASP A 88 26.53 4.53 -50.25
CA ASP A 88 27.75 3.88 -50.75
C ASP A 88 27.50 2.89 -51.90
N ARG A 89 26.28 2.38 -52.06
CA ARG A 89 25.94 1.44 -53.14
C ARG A 89 25.46 2.08 -54.43
N VAL A 90 25.11 3.37 -54.42
CA VAL A 90 24.52 4.09 -55.57
C VAL A 90 25.56 4.92 -56.32
N ASN A 91 26.76 5.08 -55.75
CA ASN A 91 27.92 5.75 -56.36
C ASN A 91 28.91 4.72 -56.93
#